data_AF-A0A3D2SZ21-F1
#
_entry.id   AF-A0A3D2SZ21-F1
#
_cell.length_a   1.000
_cell.length_b   1.000
_cell.length_c   1.000
_cell.angle_alpha   90.00
_cell.angle_beta   90.00
_cell.angle_gamma   90.00
#
_symmetry.space_group_name_H-M   'P 1'
#
loop_
_entity.id
_entity.type
_entity.pdbx_description
1 polymer ?
#
loop_
_entity_poly.entity_id
_entity_poly.type
_entity_poly.pdbx_seq_one_letter_code
_entity_poly.pdbx_strand_id
1 'polypeptide(L)' 'MNRTKCEWIRELIPDYAAGRLNDDEIALAGLHFADCNECRDELDLVQLVFSSRAMEPEGL' A
#
# COMPACT_ATOMS: atom_id res chain seq x y z
N MET A 1 -1.60 -8.71 17.02
CA MET A 1 -1.10 -7.67 16.10
C MET A 1 0.22 -7.12 16.62
N ASN A 2 1.34 -7.51 15.99
CA ASN A 2 2.67 -6.98 16.33
C ASN A 2 2.76 -5.55 15.79
N ARG A 3 2.76 -4.55 16.67
CA ARG A 3 2.88 -3.13 16.28
C ARG A 3 4.10 -2.86 15.38
N THR A 4 5.22 -3.52 15.67
CA THR A 4 6.46 -3.44 14.88
C THR A 4 6.31 -3.94 13.44
N LYS A 5 5.42 -4.90 13.18
CA LYS A 5 5.14 -5.37 11.81
C LYS A 5 4.23 -4.40 11.07
N CYS A 6 3.26 -3.80 11.76
CA CYS A 6 2.41 -2.78 11.15
C CYS A 6 3.23 -1.57 10.72
N GLU A 7 4.12 -1.04 11.58
CA GLU A 7 4.97 0.11 11.25
C GLU A 7 5.78 -0.11 9.97
N TRP A 8 6.46 -1.25 9.87
CA TRP A 8 7.23 -1.59 8.67
C TRP A 8 6.35 -1.80 7.43
N ILE A 9 5.18 -2.43 7.58
CA ILE A 9 4.24 -2.60 6.45
C ILE A 9 3.72 -1.25 5.97
N ARG A 10 3.42 -0.31 6.88
CA ARG A 10 2.95 1.02 6.52
C ARG A 10 3.97 1.80 5.70
N GLU A 11 5.27 1.62 5.98
CA GLU A 11 6.34 2.18 5.15
C GLU A 11 6.36 1.59 3.73
N LEU A 12 5.97 0.32 3.56
CA LEU A 12 5.91 -0.35 2.26
C LEU A 12 4.62 -0.10 1.48
N ILE A 13 3.53 0.32 2.13
CA ILE A 13 2.23 0.58 1.46
C ILE A 13 2.36 1.47 0.20
N PRO A 14 3.06 2.62 0.21
CA PRO A 14 3.17 3.45 -0.99
C PRO A 14 3.92 2.76 -2.13
N ASP A 15 4.98 1.99 -1.84
CA ASP A 15 5.71 1.25 -2.86
C ASP A 15 4.95 0.01 -3.35
N TYR A 16 4.16 -0.62 -2.48
CA TYR A 16 3.23 -1.69 -2.83
C TYR A 16 2.16 -1.16 -3.79
N ALA A 17 1.54 -0.02 -3.46
CA ALA A 17 0.53 0.62 -4.30
C ALA A 17 1.10 1.12 -5.64
N ALA A 18 2.35 1.57 -5.65
CA ALA A 18 3.06 1.96 -6.87
C ALA A 18 3.63 0.78 -7.67
N GLY A 19 3.53 -0.46 -7.18
CA GLY A 19 4.08 -1.65 -7.83
C GLY A 19 5.60 -1.66 -7.93
N ARG A 20 6.31 -1.05 -6.96
CA ARG A 20 7.78 -0.92 -6.94
C ARG A 20 8.49 -1.95 -6.04
N LEU A 21 7.72 -2.78 -5.35
CA LEU A 21 8.24 -3.83 -4.47
C LEU A 21 8.63 -5.09 -5.25
N ASN A 22 9.54 -5.88 -4.70
CA ASN A 22 9.91 -7.18 -5.24
C ASN A 22 8.87 -8.25 -4.84
N ASP A 23 8.87 -9.40 -5.53
CA ASP A 23 7.90 -10.48 -5.31
C ASP A 23 7.83 -10.97 -3.84
N ASP A 24 8.97 -11.09 -3.17
CA ASP A 24 9.03 -11.48 -1.75
C ASP A 24 8.37 -10.45 -0.81
N GLU A 25 8.57 -9.16 -1.08
CA GLU A 25 7.99 -8.05 -0.32
C GLU A 25 6.49 -7.96 -0.55
N ILE A 26 6.04 -8.15 -1.79
CA ILE A 26 4.62 -8.21 -2.16
C ILE A 26 3.94 -9.38 -1.43
N ALA A 27 4.53 -10.57 -1.45
CA ALA A 27 3.96 -11.74 -0.78
C ALA A 27 3.84 -11.53 0.73
N LEU A 28 4.88 -10.97 1.36
CA LEU A 28 4.89 -10.73 2.80
C LEU A 28 3.91 -9.64 3.21
N ALA A 29 3.83 -8.55 2.44
CA ALA A 29 2.85 -7.50 2.66
C ALA A 29 1.41 -7.99 2.45
N GLY A 30 1.17 -8.76 1.39
CA GLY A 30 -0.12 -9.39 1.11
C GLY A 30 -0.63 -10.27 2.25
N LEU A 31 0.26 -11.10 2.84
CA LEU A 31 -0.07 -11.90 4.02
C LEU A 31 -0.45 -11.02 5.22
N HIS A 32 0.22 -9.89 5.42
CA HIS A 32 -0.11 -8.97 6.50
C HIS A 32 -1.43 -8.25 6.26
N PHE A 33 -1.70 -7.77 5.05
CA PHE A 33 -2.96 -7.14 4.69
C PHE A 33 -4.15 -8.10 4.85
N ALA A 34 -3.95 -9.41 4.72
CA ALA A 34 -4.97 -10.41 4.99
C ALA A 34 -5.38 -10.48 6.48
N ASP A 35 -4.44 -10.24 7.39
CA ASP A 35 -4.63 -10.36 8.85
C ASP A 35 -4.90 -9.01 9.55
N CYS A 36 -4.45 -7.90 8.97
CA CYS A 36 -4.51 -6.57 9.57
C CYS A 36 -5.43 -5.61 8.80
N ASN A 37 -6.61 -5.34 9.37
CA ASN A 37 -7.57 -4.41 8.78
C ASN A 37 -7.04 -2.97 8.73
N GLU A 38 -6.27 -2.53 9.74
CA GLU A 38 -5.72 -1.17 9.78
C GLU A 38 -4.77 -0.90 8.61
N CYS A 39 -3.85 -1.83 8.33
CA CYS A 39 -2.93 -1.70 7.20
C CYS A 39 -3.64 -1.87 5.85
N ARG A 40 -4.74 -2.65 5.80
CA ARG A 40 -5.56 -2.79 4.60
C ARG A 40 -6.31 -1.51 4.27
N ASP A 41 -6.89 -0.86 5.28
CA ASP A 41 -7.60 0.42 5.13
C ASP A 41 -6.63 1.52 4.65
N GLU A 42 -5.43 1.58 5.22
CA GLU A 42 -4.40 2.53 4.77
C GLU A 42 -3.94 2.25 3.33
N LEU A 43 -3.83 0.98 2.92
CA LEU A 43 -3.54 0.62 1.53
C LEU A 43 -4.64 1.09 0.57
N ASP A 44 -5.91 0.89 0.91
CA ASP A 44 -7.05 1.35 0.11
C ASP A 44 -7.02 2.87 -0.08
N LEU A 45 -6.79 3.63 1.00
CA LEU A 45 -6.66 5.08 0.97
C LEU A 45 -5.51 5.52 0.05
N VAL A 46 -4.34 4.88 0.15
CA VAL A 46 -3.20 5.21 -0.70
C VAL A 46 -3.50 4.89 -2.17
N GLN A 47 -4.11 3.74 -2.47
CA GLN A 47 -4.52 3.38 -3.84
C GLN A 47 -5.55 4.37 -4.40
N LEU A 48 -6.49 4.85 -3.59
CA LEU A 48 -7.46 5.89 -3.97
C LEU A 48 -6.75 7.20 -4.33
N VAL A 49 -5.77 7.63 -3.52
CA VAL A 49 -4.96 8.84 -3.78
C VAL A 49 -4.15 8.68 -5.06
N PHE A 50 -3.50 7.55 -5.28
CA PHE A 50 -2.75 7.28 -6.52
C PHE A 50 -3.65 7.31 -7.76
N SER A 51 -4.82 6.67 -7.68
CA SER A 51 -5.80 6.64 -8.77
C SER A 51 -6.37 8.04 -9.06
N SER A 52 -6.56 8.85 -8.02
CA SER A 52 -7.03 10.23 -8.16
C SER A 52 -5.96 11.15 -8.77
N ARG A 53 -4.68 10.94 -8.43
CA ARG A 53 -3.53 11.66 -9.01
C ARG A 53 -3.23 11.26 -10.45
N ALA A 54 -3.53 10.03 -10.86
CA ALA A 54 -3.43 9.62 -12.25
C ALA A 54 -4.47 10.33 -13.15
N MET A 55 -5.49 10.97 -12.56
CA MET A 55 -6.40 11.89 -13.24
C MET A 55 -5.94 13.35 -13.12
N GLU A 56 -4.71 13.66 -13.53
CA GLU A 56 -4.45 15.00 -14.07
C GLU A 56 -4.68 14.90 -15.59
N PRO A 57 -5.81 15.40 -16.13
CA PRO A 57 -5.93 15.52 -17.56
C PRO A 57 -4.82 16.49 -18.02
N GLU A 58 -3.93 16.01 -18.89
CA GLU A 58 -3.10 16.89 -19.71
C GLU A 58 -4.05 17.77 -20.53
N GLY A 59 -4.33 18.94 -19.98
CA GLY A 59 -5.13 19.97 -20.58
C GLY A 59 -4.48 21.29 -20.27
N LEU A 60 -3.47 21.64 -21.06
CA LEU A 60 -3.21 23.00 -21.56
C LEU A 60 -2.17 22.95 -22.68
#